data_AF-A0A224YNE4-F1
#
_entry.id   AF-A0A224YNE4-F1
#
_cell.length_a   1.000
_cell.length_b   1.000
_cell.length_c   1.000
_cell.angle_alpha   90.00
_cell.angle_beta   90.00
_cell.angle_gamma   90.00
#
_symmetry.space_group_name_H-M   'P 1'
#
loop_
_entity.id
_entity.type
_entity.pdbx_description
1 polymer ?
#
loop_
_entity_poly.entity_id
_entity_poly.type
_entity_poly.pdbx_seq_one_letter_code
_entity_poly.pdbx_strand_id
1 'polypeptide(L)'
;MKFSQCCNSMISWLAWSRTGACLLTASAKRKIKKKYYTRLFVGNIMTRDQICRISFPNIPGTRFIKDYNGLENCFARCFMPKSVYGYDTFMPTFLPDNAPCTENNGTICRNGDCIREKLKRRQYRPYEKR
;
A
#
# COMPACT_ATOMS: atom_id res chain seq x y z
N MET A 1 -3.05 -1.45 -5.42
CA MET A 1 -4.43 -0.97 -5.62
C MET A 1 -4.49 -0.21 -6.92
N LYS A 2 -5.42 -0.58 -7.80
CA LYS A 2 -5.60 0.08 -9.08
C LYS A 2 -7.04 0.59 -9.11
N PHE A 3 -7.22 1.86 -9.46
CA PHE A 3 -8.56 2.36 -9.75
C PHE A 3 -9.15 1.56 -10.91
N SER A 4 -10.47 1.34 -10.87
CA SER A 4 -11.18 0.73 -11.99
C SER A 4 -11.06 1.63 -13.22
N GLN A 5 -11.28 1.06 -14.41
CA GLN A 5 -11.27 1.83 -15.63
C GLN A 5 -12.29 2.98 -15.59
N CYS A 6 -13.47 2.73 -15.02
CA CYS A 6 -14.49 3.76 -14.81
C CYS A 6 -13.98 4.90 -13.92
N CYS A 7 -13.37 4.57 -12.78
CA CYS A 7 -12.77 5.58 -11.90
C CYS A 7 -11.67 6.38 -12.60
N ASN A 8 -10.78 5.72 -13.34
CA ASN A 8 -9.72 6.41 -14.10
C ASN A 8 -10.30 7.38 -15.12
N SER A 9 -11.35 6.98 -15.84
CA SER A 9 -12.05 7.83 -16.80
C SER A 9 -12.69 9.04 -16.13
N MET A 10 -13.40 8.84 -15.02
CA MET A 10 -14.06 9.93 -14.28
C MET A 10 -13.05 10.90 -13.66
N ILE A 11 -11.99 10.39 -13.04
CA ILE A 11 -10.90 11.23 -12.49
C ILE A 11 -10.26 12.05 -13.61
N SER A 12 -9.96 11.43 -14.75
CA SER A 12 -9.38 12.13 -15.89
C SER A 12 -10.32 13.21 -16.40
N TRP A 13 -11.60 12.89 -16.61
CA TRP A 13 -12.59 13.86 -17.06
C TRP A 13 -12.72 15.04 -16.08
N LEU A 14 -12.77 14.78 -14.78
CA LEU A 14 -12.85 15.82 -13.76
C LEU A 14 -11.59 16.70 -13.77
N ALA A 15 -10.40 16.10 -13.83
CA ALA A 15 -9.13 16.84 -13.85
C ALA A 15 -9.04 17.82 -15.04
N TRP A 16 -9.63 17.47 -16.18
CA TRP A 16 -9.68 18.31 -17.38
C TRP A 16 -10.92 19.21 -17.50
N SER A 17 -11.88 19.06 -16.59
CA SER A 17 -13.10 19.88 -16.57
C SER A 17 -12.83 21.31 -16.08
N ARG A 18 -13.76 22.24 -16.34
CA ARG A 18 -13.70 23.60 -15.77
C ARG A 18 -13.64 23.60 -14.24
N THR A 19 -14.33 22.66 -13.60
CA THR A 19 -14.32 22.48 -12.14
C THR A 19 -12.98 21.98 -11.61
N GLY A 20 -12.20 21.25 -12.42
CA GLY A 20 -10.87 20.75 -12.06
C GLY A 20 -9.72 21.69 -12.42
N ALA A 21 -9.99 22.84 -13.06
CA ALA A 21 -8.97 23.71 -13.63
C ALA A 21 -7.89 24.16 -12.62
N CYS A 22 -8.22 24.24 -11.33
CA CYS A 22 -7.25 24.57 -10.28
C CYS A 22 -6.12 23.53 -10.15
N LEU A 23 -6.36 22.25 -10.48
CA LEU A 23 -5.37 21.17 -10.44
C LEU A 23 -4.33 21.28 -11.56
N LEU A 24 -4.64 21.99 -12.63
CA LEU A 24 -3.72 22.23 -13.75
C LEU A 24 -2.70 23.34 -13.45
N THR A 25 -2.93 24.10 -12.38
CA THR A 25 -2.05 25.20 -11.97
C THR A 25 -1.13 24.77 -10.83
N ALA A 26 0.19 24.91 -11.04
CA ALA A 26 1.18 24.64 -10.00
C ALA A 26 1.24 25.81 -8.99
N SER A 27 0.32 25.84 -8.04
CA SER A 27 0.21 26.91 -7.02
C SER A 27 0.99 26.63 -5.73
N ALA A 28 1.68 25.49 -5.65
CA ALA A 28 2.41 25.07 -4.46
C ALA A 28 3.64 25.97 -4.19
N LYS A 29 3.52 26.89 -3.22
CA LYS A 29 4.63 27.76 -2.78
C LYS A 29 5.67 27.03 -1.92
N ARG A 30 5.28 25.92 -1.30
CA ARG A 30 6.14 25.16 -0.37
C ARG A 30 6.65 23.90 -1.06
N LYS A 31 7.97 23.73 -1.09
CA LYS A 31 8.61 22.46 -1.43
C LYS A 31 8.72 21.60 -0.18
N ILE A 32 8.54 20.29 -0.34
CA ILE A 32 8.82 19.32 0.73
C ILE A 32 10.31 19.45 1.08
N LYS A 33 10.62 19.71 2.36
CA LYS A 33 12.03 19.82 2.79
C LYS A 33 12.71 18.46 2.58
N LYS A 34 13.98 18.46 2.15
CA LYS A 34 14.76 17.23 1.89
C LYS A 34 14.71 16.22 3.04
N LYS A 35 14.71 16.70 4.30
CA LYS A 35 14.60 15.86 5.51
C LYS A 35 13.28 15.08 5.63
N TYR A 36 12.23 15.49 4.94
CA TYR A 36 10.93 14.83 4.92
C TYR A 36 10.73 13.92 3.69
N TYR A 37 11.70 13.88 2.77
CA TYR A 37 11.70 12.86 1.72
C TYR A 37 12.15 11.53 2.32
N THR A 38 11.18 10.71 2.73
CA THR A 38 11.47 9.33 3.11
C THR A 38 11.81 8.52 1.85
N ARG A 39 12.94 7.81 1.90
CA ARG A 39 13.28 6.78 0.90
C ARG A 39 12.72 5.42 1.28
N LEU A 40 12.18 5.30 2.49
CA LEU A 40 11.63 4.07 3.03
C LEU A 40 10.15 4.00 2.70
N PHE A 41 9.73 2.87 2.14
CA PHE A 41 8.31 2.54 2.05
C PHE A 41 7.82 2.04 3.40
N VAL A 42 6.51 2.15 3.64
CA VAL A 42 5.91 1.70 4.90
C VAL A 42 6.17 0.20 5.14
N GLY A 43 6.21 -0.61 4.09
CA GLY A 43 6.56 -2.04 4.21
C GLY A 43 8.01 -2.31 4.63
N ASN A 44 8.90 -1.31 4.59
CA ASN A 44 10.26 -1.42 5.12
C ASN A 44 10.33 -1.15 6.63
N ILE A 45 9.35 -0.45 7.20
CA ILE A 45 9.38 0.00 8.60
C ILE A 45 8.33 -0.70 9.47
N MET A 46 7.25 -1.21 8.88
CA MET A 46 6.17 -1.86 9.59
C MET A 46 6.13 -3.36 9.31
N THR A 47 5.96 -4.14 10.38
CA THR A 47 5.68 -5.57 10.27
C THR A 47 4.24 -5.81 9.83
N ARG A 48 3.97 -7.00 9.29
CA ARG A 48 2.62 -7.40 8.88
C ARG A 48 1.62 -7.39 10.05
N ASP A 49 2.07 -7.76 11.24
CA ASP A 49 1.25 -7.67 12.45
C ASP A 49 0.93 -6.24 12.84
N GLN A 50 1.90 -5.33 12.75
CA GLN A 50 1.66 -3.91 13.00
C GLN A 50 0.66 -3.34 12.00
N ILE A 51 0.74 -3.74 10.73
CA ILE A 51 -0.24 -3.34 9.71
C ILE A 51 -1.63 -3.85 10.07
N CYS A 52 -1.79 -5.12 10.46
CA CYS A 52 -3.07 -5.65 10.92
C CYS A 52 -3.64 -4.87 12.12
N ARG A 53 -2.80 -4.54 13.10
CA ARG A 53 -3.20 -3.75 14.27
C ARG A 53 -3.61 -2.33 13.90
N ILE A 54 -2.95 -1.68 12.94
CA ILE A 54 -3.35 -0.34 12.49
C ILE A 54 -4.62 -0.38 11.64
N SER A 55 -4.81 -1.41 10.81
CA SER A 55 -6.04 -1.58 10.02
C SER A 55 -7.25 -1.89 10.90
N PHE A 56 -7.05 -2.62 12.00
CA PHE A 56 -8.10 -3.05 12.91
C PHE A 56 -7.76 -2.70 14.37
N PRO A 57 -7.67 -1.40 14.72
CA PRO A 57 -7.12 -0.94 16.01
C PRO A 57 -7.98 -1.34 17.21
N ASN A 58 -9.26 -1.56 17.00
CA ASN A 58 -10.22 -1.90 18.06
C ASN A 58 -10.34 -3.42 18.29
N ILE A 59 -9.58 -4.25 17.55
CA ILE A 59 -9.68 -5.70 17.63
C ILE A 59 -8.43 -6.27 18.33
N PRO A 60 -8.51 -6.57 19.63
CA PRO A 60 -7.37 -7.10 20.37
C PRO A 60 -6.98 -8.48 19.83
N GLY A 61 -5.67 -8.75 19.79
CA GLY A 61 -5.14 -10.03 19.30
C GLY A 61 -5.14 -10.20 17.79
N THR A 62 -5.54 -9.18 17.02
CA THR A 62 -5.39 -9.22 15.56
C THR A 62 -3.91 -9.28 15.17
N ARG A 63 -3.62 -10.15 14.21
CA ARG A 63 -2.27 -10.43 13.71
C ARG A 63 -2.33 -10.96 12.29
N PHE A 64 -1.23 -10.88 11.57
CA PHE A 64 -1.15 -11.47 10.25
C PHE A 64 -1.25 -13.00 10.34
N ILE A 65 -1.98 -13.59 9.40
CA ILE A 65 -1.99 -15.03 9.16
C ILE A 65 -1.75 -15.31 7.68
N LYS A 66 -1.08 -16.43 7.42
CA LYS A 66 -0.87 -16.95 6.07
C LYS A 66 -2.21 -17.39 5.46
N ASP A 67 -2.25 -17.52 4.14
CA ASP A 67 -3.42 -18.12 3.52
C ASP A 67 -3.51 -19.64 3.78
N TYR A 68 -4.53 -20.28 3.21
CA TYR A 68 -4.76 -21.71 3.35
C TYR A 68 -3.64 -22.58 2.76
N ASN A 69 -2.84 -22.04 1.84
CA ASN A 69 -1.71 -22.72 1.22
C ASN A 69 -0.38 -22.39 1.92
N GLY A 70 -0.42 -21.64 3.03
CA GLY A 70 0.77 -21.20 3.76
C GLY A 70 1.55 -20.08 3.06
N LEU A 71 0.95 -19.40 2.07
CA LEU A 71 1.55 -18.29 1.35
C LEU A 71 1.31 -16.96 2.07
N GLU A 72 2.28 -16.06 1.89
CA GLU A 72 2.24 -14.69 2.39
C GLU A 72 1.85 -13.78 1.24
N ASN A 73 0.61 -13.32 1.24
CA ASN A 73 0.04 -12.50 0.16
C ASN A 73 0.15 -11.01 0.47
N CYS A 74 0.15 -10.18 -0.58
CA CYS A 74 0.05 -8.73 -0.45
C CYS A 74 -1.34 -8.25 -0.06
N PHE A 75 -2.35 -9.09 -0.31
CA PHE A 75 -3.65 -9.00 0.33
C PHE A 75 -3.60 -9.84 1.61
N ALA A 76 -3.15 -9.21 2.70
CA ALA A 76 -2.95 -9.87 3.97
C ALA A 76 -4.26 -10.29 4.60
N ARG A 77 -4.24 -11.42 5.30
CA ARG A 77 -5.31 -11.86 6.17
C ARG A 77 -4.95 -11.50 7.60
N CYS A 78 -5.78 -10.68 8.23
CA CYS A 78 -5.62 -10.35 9.64
C CYS A 78 -6.60 -11.18 10.45
N PHE A 79 -6.09 -11.96 11.40
CA PHE A 79 -6.88 -12.79 12.28
C PHE A 79 -7.91 -11.95 13.06
N MET A 80 -9.12 -12.49 13.14
CA MET A 80 -10.25 -11.95 13.88
C MET A 80 -10.70 -12.98 14.90
N PRO A 81 -10.60 -12.70 16.21
CA PRO A 81 -11.00 -13.64 17.23
C PRO A 81 -12.52 -13.83 17.27
N LYS A 82 -12.95 -14.99 17.77
CA LYS A 82 -14.35 -15.34 18.04
C LYS A 82 -15.17 -14.24 18.74
N SER A 83 -14.54 -13.43 19.59
CA SER A 83 -15.22 -12.34 20.31
C SER A 83 -15.81 -11.26 19.39
N VAL A 84 -15.40 -11.18 18.12
CA VAL A 84 -15.90 -10.18 17.16
C VAL A 84 -17.10 -10.70 16.38
N TYR A 85 -17.02 -11.93 15.85
CA TYR A 85 -18.01 -12.47 14.90
C TYR A 85 -18.70 -13.77 15.37
N GLY A 86 -18.38 -14.25 16.58
CA GLY A 86 -18.91 -15.52 17.10
C GLY A 86 -18.17 -16.76 16.58
N TYR A 87 -17.17 -16.60 15.72
CA TYR A 87 -16.23 -17.65 15.29
C TYR A 87 -14.87 -17.03 14.89
N ASP A 88 -13.81 -17.84 14.92
CA ASP A 88 -12.48 -17.41 14.49
C ASP A 88 -12.45 -17.23 12.97
N THR A 89 -12.01 -16.06 12.51
CA THR A 89 -12.01 -15.72 11.09
C THR A 89 -10.86 -14.77 10.76
N PHE A 90 -10.91 -14.15 9.58
CA PHE A 90 -9.97 -13.11 9.19
C PHE A 90 -10.66 -12.00 8.44
N MET A 91 -10.10 -10.80 8.53
CA MET A 91 -10.44 -9.68 7.65
C MET A 91 -9.25 -9.35 6.77
N PRO A 92 -9.49 -9.07 5.48
CA PRO A 92 -8.41 -8.72 4.59
C PRO A 92 -7.92 -7.28 4.81
N THR A 93 -6.64 -7.05 4.60
CA THR A 93 -6.05 -5.71 4.49
C THR A 93 -4.98 -5.70 3.41
N PHE A 94 -4.73 -4.52 2.85
CA PHE A 94 -3.59 -4.33 1.95
C PHE A 94 -2.30 -4.21 2.74
N LEU A 95 -1.26 -4.92 2.29
CA LEU A 95 0.10 -4.63 2.71
C LEU A 95 0.64 -3.45 1.88
N PRO A 96 1.38 -2.53 2.52
CA PRO A 96 2.04 -1.44 1.83
C PRO A 96 3.17 -1.95 0.94
N ASP A 97 3.60 -1.11 0.01
CA ASP A 97 4.75 -1.39 -0.85
C ASP A 97 5.99 -1.77 -0.03
N ASN A 98 6.77 -2.70 -0.59
CA ASN A 98 7.95 -3.34 -0.01
C ASN A 98 7.69 -4.23 1.22
N ALA A 99 6.43 -4.51 1.59
CA ALA A 99 6.16 -5.56 2.57
C ALA A 99 6.57 -6.94 2.00
N PRO A 100 7.06 -7.88 2.82
CA PRO A 100 7.45 -9.20 2.37
C PRO A 100 6.23 -10.04 1.96
N CYS A 101 6.39 -10.82 0.89
CA CYS A 101 5.39 -11.76 0.40
C CYS A 101 6.08 -12.98 -0.25
N THR A 102 5.34 -14.07 -0.43
CA THR A 102 5.84 -15.33 -1.02
C THR A 102 4.94 -15.90 -2.11
N GLU A 103 3.79 -15.28 -2.35
CA GLU A 103 2.87 -15.63 -3.43
C GLU A 103 3.59 -15.60 -4.80
N ASN A 104 3.31 -16.57 -5.68
CA ASN A 104 3.84 -16.60 -7.06
C ASN A 104 5.38 -16.52 -7.15
N ASN A 105 6.12 -17.01 -6.15
CA ASN A 105 7.58 -16.87 -6.03
C ASN A 105 8.06 -15.40 -6.02
N GLY A 106 7.18 -14.47 -5.62
CA GLY A 106 7.52 -13.10 -5.35
C GLY A 106 8.26 -12.96 -4.01
N THR A 107 8.77 -11.76 -3.77
CA THR A 107 9.52 -11.43 -2.54
C THR A 107 9.00 -10.18 -1.86
N ILE A 108 8.41 -9.26 -2.64
CA ILE A 108 7.96 -7.96 -2.15
C ILE A 108 6.62 -7.56 -2.77
N CYS A 109 5.83 -6.86 -1.97
CA CYS A 109 4.59 -6.23 -2.44
C CYS A 109 4.88 -4.96 -3.21
N ARG A 110 4.22 -4.83 -4.38
CA ARG A 110 4.27 -3.62 -5.18
C ARG A 110 2.90 -3.37 -5.78
N ASN A 111 2.28 -2.26 -5.37
CA ASN A 111 0.94 -1.88 -5.79
C ASN A 111 -0.10 -3.00 -5.56
N GLY A 112 0.07 -3.81 -4.51
CA GLY A 112 -0.80 -4.94 -4.18
C GLY A 112 -0.46 -6.26 -4.87
N ASP A 113 0.50 -6.29 -5.81
CA ASP A 113 0.96 -7.50 -6.47
C ASP A 113 2.23 -8.02 -5.77
N CYS A 114 2.33 -9.33 -5.54
CA CYS A 114 3.57 -9.95 -5.04
C CYS A 114 4.51 -10.21 -6.22
N ILE A 115 5.62 -9.47 -6.27
CA ILE A 115 6.57 -9.54 -7.39
C ILE A 115 7.94 -9.99 -6.91
N ARG A 116 8.66 -10.66 -7.80
CA ARG A 116 10.09 -10.92 -7.61
C ARG A 116 10.85 -9.66 -7.93
N GLU A 117 11.62 -9.15 -6.97
CA GLU A 117 12.37 -7.92 -7.13
C GLU A 117 13.35 -8.02 -8.32
N LYS A 118 13.05 -7.34 -9.44
CA LYS A 118 14.09 -7.00 -10.44
C LYS A 118 14.68 -5.66 -10.03
N LEU A 119 15.83 -5.68 -9.36
CA LEU A 119 16.62 -4.49 -9.04
C LEU A 119 17.12 -3.80 -10.33
N LYS A 120 16.27 -3.03 -11.02
CA LYS A 120 16.74 -1.94 -11.87
C LYS A 120 16.82 -0.69 -11.01
N ARG A 121 17.97 -0.49 -10.37
CA ARG A 121 18.34 0.76 -9.70
C ARG A 121 18.47 1.88 -10.74
N ARG A 122 17.35 2.42 -11.24
CA ARG A 122 17.33 3.87 -11.45
C ARG A 122 17.01 4.46 -10.10
N GLN A 123 18.05 4.89 -9.38
CA GLN A 123 17.87 5.76 -8.22
C GLN A 123 16.97 6.90 -8.69
N TYR A 124 15.74 6.96 -8.18
CA TYR A 124 14.93 8.17 -8.34
C TYR A 124 15.74 9.29 -7.66
N ARG A 125 16.34 10.16 -8.47
CA ARG A 125 17.11 11.32 -8.04
C ARG A 125 16.23 12.56 -8.23
N PRO A 126 15.35 12.90 -7.27
CA PRO A 126 14.48 14.07 -7.38
C PRO A 126 15.24 15.41 -7.36
N TYR A 127 16.58 15.39 -7.28
CA TYR A 127 17.45 16.56 -7.11
C TYR A 127 18.61 16.63 -8.10
N GLU A 128 18.64 15.82 -9.17
CA GLU A 128 19.59 16.09 -10.24
C GLU A 128 19.17 17.40 -10.93
N LYS A 129 19.93 18.45 -10.62
CA LYS A 129 19.86 19.73 -11.36
C LYS A 129 20.12 19.41 -12.83
N ARG A 130 19.20 19.80 -13.71
CA ARG A 130 19.55 20.13 -15.09
C ARG A 130 20.34 21.43 -15.09
#